data_AF-A0AAD3MFL5-F1
#
_entry.id   AF-A0AAD3MFL5-F1
#
_cell.length_a   1.000
_cell.length_b   1.000
_cell.length_c   1.000
_cell.angle_alpha   90.00
_cell.angle_beta   90.00
_cell.angle_gamma   90.00
#
_symmetry.space_group_name_H-M   'P 1'
#
loop_
_entity.id
_entity.type
_entity.pdbx_description
1 polymer ?
#
loop_
_entity_poly.entity_id
_entity_poly.type
_entity_poly.pdbx_seq_one_letter_code
_entity_poly.pdbx_strand_id
1 'polypeptide(L)'
;MSDIYESAANSLGLFSSPCLTKVELRLTCKGISDRDALSKPDPCIVLNMQSHGQWMEVDRTEVIRSCVNPTYSKVFTLDFYFEEVQRLRFELYDIN
;
A
#
# COMPACT_ATOMS: atom_id res chain seq x y z
N MET A 1 -6.39 -36.03 10.76
CA MET A 1 -5.00 -36.55 10.57
C MET A 1 -4.21 -35.72 9.54
N SER A 2 -4.76 -34.58 9.08
CA SER A 2 -4.20 -33.63 8.11
C SER A 2 -3.38 -32.50 8.75
N ASP A 3 -3.67 -32.14 10.00
CA ASP A 3 -3.17 -30.90 10.62
C ASP A 3 -1.68 -30.92 10.99
N ILE A 4 -1.09 -32.11 11.14
CA ILE A 4 0.33 -32.28 11.49
C ILE A 4 1.23 -32.20 10.25
N TYR A 5 0.74 -32.70 9.10
CA TYR A 5 1.49 -32.62 7.85
C TYR A 5 1.52 -31.19 7.30
N GLU A 6 0.44 -30.43 7.48
CA GLU A 6 0.33 -29.03 7.07
C GLU A 6 1.20 -28.09 7.93
N SER A 7 1.27 -28.33 9.23
CA SER A 7 2.16 -27.59 10.14
C SER A 7 3.65 -27.94 9.91
N ALA A 8 3.97 -29.22 9.63
CA ALA A 8 5.31 -29.61 9.22
C ALA A 8 5.71 -29.01 7.87
N ALA A 9 4.77 -28.93 6.91
CA ALA A 9 5.01 -28.34 5.60
C ALA A 9 5.31 -26.84 5.65
N ASN A 10 4.69 -26.08 6.54
CA ASN A 10 5.06 -24.68 6.80
C ASN A 10 6.42 -24.54 7.50
N SER A 11 6.77 -25.46 8.42
CA SER A 11 8.09 -25.43 9.10
C SER A 11 9.26 -25.83 8.20
N LEU A 12 9.01 -26.64 7.16
CA LEU A 12 9.99 -27.17 6.21
C LEU A 12 10.04 -26.39 4.89
N GLY A 13 9.22 -25.34 4.71
CA GLY A 13 9.12 -24.58 3.45
C GLY A 13 8.53 -25.37 2.27
N LEU A 14 7.74 -26.42 2.55
CA LEU A 14 7.12 -27.30 1.56
C LEU A 14 5.89 -26.66 0.88
N PHE A 15 5.28 -25.65 1.50
CA PHE A 15 4.53 -24.66 0.75
C PHE A 15 5.55 -23.68 0.21
N SER A 16 6.09 -23.98 -0.98
CA SER A 16 6.52 -22.88 -1.83
C SER A 16 5.31 -21.95 -1.89
N SER A 17 5.44 -20.72 -1.40
CA SER A 17 4.59 -19.66 -1.92
C SER A 17 4.54 -19.89 -3.44
N PRO A 18 3.36 -19.84 -4.09
CA PRO A 18 3.34 -19.78 -5.56
C PRO A 18 4.45 -18.83 -6.01
N CYS A 19 5.04 -19.00 -7.20
CA CYS A 19 5.94 -17.99 -7.76
C CYS A 19 5.17 -16.66 -7.88
N LEU A 20 5.05 -15.96 -6.76
CA LEU A 20 4.12 -14.88 -6.53
C LEU A 20 4.93 -13.67 -6.88
N THR A 21 4.56 -13.10 -8.01
CA THR A 21 5.22 -11.92 -8.51
C THR A 21 4.92 -10.81 -7.51
N LYS A 22 5.97 -10.12 -7.05
CA LYS A 22 5.81 -8.92 -6.26
C LYS A 22 5.86 -7.71 -7.17
N VAL A 23 5.00 -6.75 -6.91
CA VAL A 23 5.00 -5.46 -7.61
C VAL A 23 5.39 -4.36 -6.63
N GLU A 24 6.14 -3.39 -7.14
CA GLU A 24 6.54 -2.21 -6.38
C GLU A 24 5.79 -0.98 -6.90
N LEU A 25 5.08 -0.30 -6.01
CA LEU A 25 4.35 0.92 -6.32
C LEU A 25 5.10 2.10 -5.69
N ARG A 26 5.49 3.05 -6.54
CA ARG A 26 6.16 4.29 -6.17
C ARG A 26 5.27 5.46 -6.53
N LEU A 27 5.09 6.39 -5.60
CA LEU A 27 4.09 7.45 -5.73
C LEU A 27 4.72 8.85 -5.78
N THR A 28 4.09 9.72 -6.55
CA THR A 28 4.38 11.16 -6.64
C THR A 28 3.05 11.88 -6.86
N CYS A 29 2.85 13.03 -6.23
CA CYS A 29 1.74 13.93 -6.57
C CYS A 29 2.27 15.21 -7.22
N LYS A 30 1.43 15.83 -8.05
CA LYS A 30 1.72 17.12 -8.68
C LYS A 30 0.51 18.04 -8.58
N GLY A 31 0.76 19.32 -8.29
CA GLY A 31 -0.28 20.34 -8.28
C GLY A 31 -1.34 20.13 -7.21
N ILE A 32 -0.95 19.66 -6.02
CA ILE A 32 -1.87 19.58 -4.88
C ILE A 32 -2.40 21.00 -4.61
N SER A 33 -3.72 21.14 -4.66
CA SER A 33 -4.38 22.43 -4.46
C SER A 33 -4.15 22.92 -3.04
N ASP A 34 -3.65 24.14 -2.93
CA ASP A 34 -3.55 24.84 -1.67
C ASP A 34 -4.96 25.25 -1.23
N ARG A 35 -5.52 24.53 -0.26
CA ARG A 35 -6.88 24.81 0.24
C ARG A 35 -6.89 26.03 1.14
N ASP A 36 -5.76 26.36 1.75
CA ASP A 36 -5.60 27.47 2.67
C ASP A 36 -4.47 28.36 2.13
N ALA A 37 -4.81 29.47 1.47
CA ALA A 37 -3.86 30.40 0.82
C ALA A 37 -2.75 30.98 1.74
N LEU A 38 -2.71 30.58 3.01
CA LEU A 38 -1.77 30.97 4.05
C LEU A 38 -0.73 29.87 4.36
N SER A 39 -0.92 28.61 3.96
CA SER A 39 0.02 27.51 4.27
C SER A 39 -0.02 26.38 3.25
N LYS A 40 1.16 26.00 2.74
CA LYS A 40 1.32 24.82 1.89
C LYS A 40 0.90 23.54 2.64
N PRO A 41 0.35 22.54 1.95
CA PRO A 41 -0.06 21.28 2.58
C PRO A 41 1.14 20.45 3.03
N ASP A 42 0.88 19.56 3.98
CA ASP A 42 1.74 18.50 4.49
C ASP A 42 1.24 17.12 3.99
N PRO A 43 1.42 16.79 2.70
CA PRO A 43 0.77 15.64 2.09
C PRO A 43 1.31 14.27 2.54
N CYS A 44 0.39 13.34 2.76
CA CYS A 44 0.62 11.92 3.06
C CYS A 44 -0.36 11.05 2.27
N ILE A 45 0.08 9.92 1.71
CA ILE A 45 -0.79 8.96 1.03
C ILE A 45 -1.00 7.72 1.89
N VAL A 46 -2.26 7.34 2.08
CA VAL A 46 -2.66 6.05 2.65
C VAL A 46 -3.09 5.11 1.53
N LEU A 47 -2.50 3.92 1.50
CA LEU A 47 -2.91 2.84 0.61
C LEU A 47 -3.90 1.93 1.34
N ASN A 48 -5.10 1.80 0.79
CA ASN A 48 -6.10 0.83 1.22
C ASN A 48 -6.29 -0.26 0.15
N MET A 49 -6.59 -1.46 0.60
CA MET A 49 -6.98 -2.58 -0.26
C MET A 49 -8.37 -3.08 0.13
N GLN A 50 -9.19 -3.41 -0.86
CA GLN A 50 -10.50 -3.97 -0.60
C GLN A 50 -10.41 -5.46 -0.30
N SER A 51 -10.98 -5.90 0.82
CA SER A 51 -11.17 -7.30 1.18
C SER A 51 -12.57 -7.51 1.73
N HIS A 52 -13.28 -8.53 1.24
CA HIS A 52 -14.66 -8.85 1.63
C HIS A 52 -15.61 -7.64 1.65
N GLY A 53 -15.47 -6.74 0.67
CA GLY A 53 -16.28 -5.52 0.54
C GLY A 53 -15.84 -4.35 1.43
N GLN A 54 -14.91 -4.55 2.36
CA GLN A 54 -14.39 -3.52 3.26
C GLN A 54 -13.04 -2.99 2.78
N TRP A 55 -12.77 -1.71 3.05
CA TRP A 55 -11.47 -1.09 2.78
C TRP A 55 -10.61 -1.18 4.02
N MET A 56 -9.44 -1.78 3.87
CA MET A 56 -8.46 -1.94 4.95
C MET A 56 -7.20 -1.18 4.59
N GLU A 57 -6.67 -0.40 5.53
CA GLU A 57 -5.37 0.23 5.38
C GLU A 57 -4.30 -0.86 5.26
N VAL A 58 -3.50 -0.76 4.20
CA VAL A 58 -2.33 -1.61 3.99
C VAL A 58 -1.12 -0.95 4.65
N ASP A 59 -0.88 0.32 4.29
CA ASP A 59 0.28 1.08 4.74
C ASP A 59 0.11 2.56 4.33
N ARG A 60 1.06 3.42 4.74
CA ARG A 60 1.09 4.85 4.38
C ARG A 60 2.50 5.33 4.03
N THR A 61 2.59 6.43 3.30
CA THR A 61 3.86 7.12 3.02
C THR A 61 4.33 7.93 4.22
N GLU A 62 5.53 8.46 4.13
CA GLU A 62 5.94 9.59 4.96
C GLU A 62 5.08 10.84 4.67
N VAL A 63 5.05 11.76 5.65
CA VAL A 63 4.51 13.12 5.49
C VAL A 63 5.61 14.02 4.92
N ILE A 64 5.35 14.70 3.81
CA ILE A 64 6.29 15.68 3.25
C ILE A 64 5.79 17.07 3.58
N ARG A 65 6.50 17.81 4.42
CA ARG A 65 6.04 19.12 4.89
C ARG A 65 6.06 20.20 3.81
N SER A 66 5.03 21.03 3.79
CA SER A 66 4.91 22.26 2.99
C SER A 66 5.23 22.06 1.52
N CYS A 67 4.66 21.02 0.90
CA CYS A 67 5.01 20.56 -0.44
C CYS A 67 3.78 20.28 -1.30
N VAL A 68 3.68 20.93 -2.46
CA VAL A 68 2.57 20.76 -3.42
C VAL A 68 2.87 19.72 -4.53
N ASN A 69 4.12 19.24 -4.59
CA ASN A 69 4.58 18.25 -5.57
C ASN A 69 5.42 17.15 -4.89
N PRO A 70 4.88 16.41 -3.90
CA PRO A 70 5.64 15.43 -3.14
C PRO A 70 6.08 14.25 -4.02
N THR A 71 7.32 13.80 -3.83
CA THR A 71 7.81 12.50 -4.30
C THR A 71 8.17 11.69 -3.07
N TYR A 72 7.52 10.53 -2.90
CA TYR A 72 7.66 9.72 -1.71
C TYR A 72 8.78 8.69 -1.89
N SER A 73 9.55 8.47 -0.83
CA SER A 73 10.57 7.44 -0.72
C SER A 73 9.95 6.08 -0.39
N LYS A 74 8.77 6.06 0.25
CA LYS A 74 8.01 4.83 0.49
C LYS A 74 7.74 4.09 -0.82
N VAL A 75 8.08 2.80 -0.83
CA VAL A 75 7.72 1.85 -1.88
C VAL A 75 6.72 0.85 -1.29
N PHE A 76 5.52 0.77 -1.86
CA PHE A 76 4.57 -0.27 -1.47
C PHE A 76 4.92 -1.54 -2.25
N THR A 77 5.26 -2.62 -1.53
CA THR A 77 5.50 -3.93 -2.13
C THR A 77 4.26 -4.78 -1.92
N LEU A 78 3.59 -5.19 -3.00
CA LEU A 78 2.38 -5.99 -2.95
C LEU A 78 2.59 -7.32 -3.67
N ASP A 79 1.95 -8.35 -3.14
CA ASP A 79 1.78 -9.63 -3.82
C ASP A 79 0.78 -9.47 -4.97
N PHE A 80 1.12 -9.95 -6.16
CA PHE A 80 0.26 -9.92 -7.35
C PHE A 80 -0.36 -11.29 -7.63
N TYR A 81 -1.69 -11.32 -7.71
CA TYR A 81 -2.51 -12.49 -8.02
C TYR A 81 -3.22 -12.25 -9.36
N PHE A 82 -2.82 -12.97 -10.40
CA PHE A 82 -3.32 -12.75 -11.77
C PHE A 82 -4.80 -13.14 -11.94
N GLU A 83 -5.28 -13.98 -11.04
CA GLU A 83 -6.63 -14.54 -11.00
C GLU A 83 -7.61 -13.69 -10.19
N GLU A 84 -7.12 -12.67 -9.45
CA GLU A 84 -7.95 -11.84 -8.57
C GLU A 84 -8.00 -10.38 -9.02
N VAL A 85 -9.16 -9.74 -8.81
CA VAL A 85 -9.28 -8.29 -8.94
C VAL A 85 -8.85 -7.64 -7.62
N GLN A 86 -7.57 -7.29 -7.54
CA GLN A 86 -6.99 -6.61 -6.37
C GLN A 86 -7.28 -5.10 -6.41
N ARG A 87 -8.34 -4.67 -5.73
CA ARG A 87 -8.76 -3.26 -5.72
C ARG A 87 -7.94 -2.44 -4.71
N LEU A 88 -7.16 -1.50 -5.24
CA LEU A 88 -6.39 -0.53 -4.46
C LEU A 88 -7.06 0.84 -4.45
N ARG A 89 -6.93 1.56 -3.33
CA ARG A 89 -7.35 2.95 -3.19
C ARG A 89 -6.23 3.75 -2.54
N PHE A 90 -5.83 4.83 -3.20
CA PHE A 90 -4.84 5.78 -2.69
C PHE A 90 -5.58 7.03 -2.21
N GLU A 91 -5.45 7.34 -0.93
CA GLU A 91 -6.09 8.49 -0.30
C GLU A 91 -5.01 9.50 0.09
N LEU A 92 -5.08 10.71 -0.47
CA LEU A 92 -4.16 11.80 -0.17
C LEU A 92 -4.73 12.66 0.96
N TYR A 93 -3.98 12.78 2.05
CA TYR A 93 -4.31 13.59 3.22
C TYR A 93 -3.34 14.76 3.36
N ASP A 94 -3.86 15.88 3.85
CA ASP A 94 -3.08 16.98 4.38
C ASP A 94 -3.04 16.83 5.92
N ILE A 95 -1.85 16.74 6.52
CA ILE A 95 -1.65 16.38 7.94
C ILE A 95 -1.40 17.62 8.84
N ASN A 96 -1.67 18.82 8.31
CA ASN A 96 -1.55 20.11 9.03
C ASN A 96 -2.25 20.16 10.39
#